data_AF-A0A1Y3S0N5-F1
#
_entry.id   AF-A0A1Y3S0N5-F1
#
_cell.length_a   1.000
_cell.length_b   1.000
_cell.length_c   1.000
_cell.angle_alpha   90.00
_cell.angle_beta   90.00
_cell.angle_gamma   90.00
#
_symmetry.space_group_name_H-M   'P 1'
#
loop_
_entity.id
_entity.type
_entity.pdbx_description
1 polymer ?
#
loop_
_entity_poly.entity_id
_entity_poly.type
_entity_poly.pdbx_seq_one_letter_code
_entity_poly.pdbx_strand_id
1 'polypeptide(L)'
;MNGLSFIRRRCNLSQGQLAEKLGVTRQAINLWENRREPLPEARKEQLSRFFGLEPELFDEITQAQEDALFHRPCFMYRDDDGHDYFLFRENPLRPVGCLLRETTGQPFTQDEQMILDRRELEEMLDILRQAVFPKNRSRWTAWDSNVAMNRMRCILGGMTDALEAIQKQPKERKMDCFYLMMQVELALALALGGIEEADLPHQKLDDAPGLDTDHIAGLATEFQNWLSKRAEMSDALFTK
;
A
#
# COMPACT_ATOMS: atom_id res chain seq x y z
N MET A 1 -19.61 -29.73 9.99
CA MET A 1 -19.57 -29.69 8.50
C MET A 1 -18.12 -29.91 8.05
N ASN A 2 -17.84 -30.43 6.84
CA ASN A 2 -16.44 -30.52 6.35
C ASN A 2 -15.95 -29.13 5.92
N GLY A 3 -14.99 -28.58 6.66
CA GLY A 3 -14.46 -27.23 6.49
C GLY A 3 -13.79 -27.01 5.15
N LEU A 4 -12.92 -27.94 4.72
CA LEU A 4 -12.28 -27.89 3.40
C LEU A 4 -13.31 -27.78 2.25
N SER A 5 -14.36 -28.60 2.29
CA SER A 5 -15.39 -28.59 1.26
C SER A 5 -16.19 -27.27 1.22
N PHE A 6 -16.43 -26.68 2.39
CA PHE A 6 -17.12 -25.41 2.54
C PHE A 6 -16.26 -24.25 2.01
N ILE A 7 -15.02 -24.15 2.50
CA ILE A 7 -14.04 -23.13 2.10
C ILE A 7 -13.81 -23.17 0.59
N ARG A 8 -13.56 -24.35 0.01
CA ARG A 8 -13.34 -24.50 -1.44
C ARG A 8 -14.51 -23.96 -2.26
N ARG A 9 -15.75 -24.30 -1.89
CA ARG A 9 -16.95 -23.84 -2.61
C ARG A 9 -17.12 -22.33 -2.48
N ARG A 10 -16.89 -21.78 -1.29
CA ARG A 10 -16.93 -20.34 -1.03
C ARG A 10 -15.88 -19.59 -1.83
N CYS A 11 -14.72 -20.21 -2.07
CA CYS A 11 -13.65 -19.71 -2.90
C CYS A 11 -13.87 -19.89 -4.41
N ASN A 12 -15.04 -20.39 -4.84
CA ASN A 12 -15.37 -20.70 -6.24
C ASN A 12 -14.36 -21.64 -6.92
N LEU A 13 -13.83 -22.63 -6.20
CA LEU A 13 -12.88 -23.60 -6.77
C LEU A 13 -13.54 -24.97 -6.97
N SER A 14 -13.29 -25.63 -8.10
CA SER A 14 -13.59 -27.05 -8.26
C SER A 14 -12.56 -27.93 -7.55
N GLN A 15 -12.89 -29.20 -7.31
CA GLN A 15 -11.92 -30.17 -6.76
C GLN A 15 -10.69 -30.33 -7.68
N GLY A 16 -10.87 -30.23 -9.01
CA GLY A 16 -9.78 -30.31 -9.98
C GLY A 16 -8.85 -29.11 -9.90
N GLN A 17 -9.40 -27.90 -9.87
CA GLN A 17 -8.62 -26.66 -9.77
C GLN A 17 -7.84 -26.59 -8.45
N LEU A 18 -8.46 -26.95 -7.32
CA LEU A 18 -7.74 -26.99 -6.04
C LEU A 18 -6.62 -28.04 -6.07
N ALA A 19 -6.86 -29.20 -6.68
CA ALA A 19 -5.86 -30.25 -6.81
C ALA A 19 -4.65 -29.77 -7.62
N GLU A 20 -4.89 -29.08 -8.74
CA GLU A 20 -3.85 -28.49 -9.58
C GLU A 20 -3.01 -27.45 -8.83
N LYS A 21 -3.67 -26.50 -8.13
CA LYS A 21 -2.97 -25.47 -7.33
C LYS A 21 -2.12 -26.06 -6.19
N LEU A 22 -2.50 -27.24 -5.68
CA LEU A 22 -1.76 -27.93 -4.62
C LEU A 22 -0.75 -28.97 -5.14
N GLY A 23 -0.73 -29.25 -6.45
CA GLY A 23 0.10 -30.29 -7.04
C GLY A 23 -0.29 -31.71 -6.58
N VAL A 24 -1.59 -31.98 -6.46
CA VAL A 24 -2.14 -33.28 -6.06
C VAL A 24 -3.18 -33.78 -7.06
N THR A 25 -3.67 -35.01 -6.89
CA THR A 25 -4.75 -35.55 -7.73
C THR A 25 -6.11 -35.08 -7.25
N ARG A 26 -7.08 -34.93 -8.17
CA ARG A 26 -8.49 -34.67 -7.83
C ARG A 26 -9.07 -35.72 -6.86
N GLN A 27 -8.60 -36.97 -6.97
CA GLN A 27 -9.00 -38.06 -6.08
C GLN A 27 -8.55 -37.81 -4.63
N ALA A 28 -7.35 -37.25 -4.42
CA ALA A 28 -6.89 -36.90 -3.07
C ALA A 28 -7.81 -35.86 -2.41
N ILE A 29 -8.18 -34.80 -3.13
CA ILE A 29 -9.16 -33.80 -2.62
C ILE A 29 -10.49 -34.45 -2.27
N ASN A 30 -10.98 -35.36 -3.12
CA ASN A 30 -12.22 -36.07 -2.88
C ASN A 30 -12.16 -36.96 -1.62
N LEU A 31 -11.03 -37.65 -1.39
CA LEU A 31 -10.81 -38.48 -0.20
C LEU A 31 -10.82 -37.63 1.07
N TRP A 32 -10.18 -36.46 1.05
CA TRP A 32 -10.14 -35.54 2.20
C TRP A 32 -11.51 -34.89 2.49
N GLU A 33 -12.23 -34.46 1.45
CA GLU A 33 -13.57 -33.88 1.62
C GLU A 33 -14.58 -34.91 2.13
N ASN A 34 -14.50 -36.15 1.65
CA ASN A 34 -15.38 -37.24 2.07
C ASN A 34 -14.86 -38.00 3.31
N ARG A 35 -13.75 -37.55 3.91
CA ARG A 35 -13.12 -38.13 5.12
C ARG A 35 -12.82 -39.63 5.02
N ARG A 36 -12.48 -40.08 3.82
CA ARG A 36 -12.01 -41.45 3.60
C ARG A 36 -10.55 -41.60 4.04
N GLU A 37 -9.81 -40.51 4.07
CA GLU A 37 -8.45 -40.42 4.61
C GLU A 37 -8.28 -39.13 5.43
N PRO A 38 -7.47 -39.16 6.51
CA PRO A 38 -7.13 -37.97 7.26
C PRO A 38 -6.26 -37.03 6.41
N LEU A 39 -6.52 -35.73 6.52
CA LEU A 39 -5.75 -34.70 5.83
C LEU A 39 -4.36 -34.59 6.46
N PRO A 40 -3.26 -34.86 5.74
CA PRO A 40 -1.91 -34.82 6.31
C PRO A 40 -1.52 -33.40 6.74
N GLU A 41 -0.79 -33.26 7.86
CA GLU A 41 -0.40 -31.95 8.39
C GLU A 41 0.38 -31.08 7.39
N ALA A 42 1.31 -31.68 6.64
CA ALA A 42 2.03 -30.96 5.58
C ALA A 42 1.08 -30.36 4.51
N ARG A 43 -0.06 -31.01 4.24
CA ARG A 43 -1.08 -30.49 3.31
C ARG A 43 -1.98 -29.44 3.97
N LYS A 44 -2.24 -29.55 5.27
CA LYS A 44 -2.93 -28.49 6.04
C LYS A 44 -2.15 -27.19 6.02
N GLU A 45 -0.84 -27.24 6.22
CA GLU A 45 0.01 -26.04 6.10
C GLU A 45 -0.05 -25.44 4.70
N GLN A 46 -0.01 -26.27 3.66
CA GLN A 46 -0.09 -25.80 2.28
C GLN A 46 -1.44 -25.14 1.98
N LEU A 47 -2.54 -25.73 2.47
CA LEU A 47 -3.89 -25.17 2.39
C LEU A 47 -4.00 -23.86 3.17
N SER A 48 -3.45 -23.81 4.38
CA SER A 48 -3.40 -22.61 5.21
C SER A 48 -2.71 -21.46 4.48
N ARG A 49 -1.53 -21.73 3.91
CA ARG A 49 -0.80 -20.75 3.09
C ARG A 49 -1.61 -20.34 1.87
N PHE A 50 -2.25 -21.27 1.15
CA PHE A 50 -3.00 -21.00 -0.07
C PHE A 50 -4.27 -20.16 0.18
N PHE A 51 -5.08 -20.53 1.17
CA PHE A 51 -6.34 -19.85 1.47
C PHE A 51 -6.17 -18.63 2.37
N GLY A 52 -5.11 -18.55 3.18
CA GLY A 52 -4.95 -17.51 4.20
C GLY A 52 -5.71 -17.77 5.50
N LEU A 53 -5.94 -19.04 5.83
CA LEU A 53 -6.75 -19.47 6.96
C LEU A 53 -5.97 -20.35 7.93
N GLU A 54 -6.47 -20.43 9.15
CA GLU A 54 -5.94 -21.28 10.21
C GLU A 54 -6.14 -22.78 9.86
N PRO A 55 -5.12 -23.65 10.03
CA PRO A 55 -5.17 -25.07 9.64
C PRO A 55 -6.37 -25.85 10.19
N GLU A 56 -6.84 -25.49 11.38
CA GLU A 56 -7.94 -26.13 12.09
C GLU A 56 -9.27 -25.98 11.35
N LEU A 57 -9.42 -24.93 10.52
CA LEU A 57 -10.63 -24.66 9.76
C LEU A 57 -10.85 -25.61 8.57
N PHE A 58 -9.83 -26.39 8.20
CA PHE A 58 -9.96 -27.36 7.10
C PHE A 58 -10.57 -28.69 7.54
N ASP A 59 -10.66 -28.96 8.84
CA ASP A 59 -11.20 -30.20 9.42
C ASP A 59 -12.73 -30.10 9.60
N GLU A 60 -13.24 -30.32 10.82
CA GLU A 60 -14.65 -30.07 11.14
C GLU A 60 -14.84 -28.63 11.59
N ILE A 61 -15.76 -27.92 10.93
CA ILE A 61 -16.18 -26.60 11.40
C ILE A 61 -17.54 -26.67 12.09
N THR A 62 -17.66 -25.89 13.17
CA THR A 62 -18.90 -25.60 13.91
C THR A 62 -19.71 -24.52 13.20
N GLN A 63 -21.00 -24.38 13.56
CA GLN A 63 -21.86 -23.34 12.99
C GLN A 63 -21.33 -21.92 13.23
N ALA A 64 -20.71 -21.67 14.38
CA ALA A 64 -20.12 -20.37 14.70
C ALA A 64 -18.89 -20.06 13.82
N GLN A 65 -18.06 -21.07 13.53
CA GLN A 65 -16.92 -20.90 12.62
C GLN A 65 -17.37 -20.72 11.16
N GLU A 66 -18.45 -21.40 10.76
CA GLU A 66 -19.07 -21.19 9.45
C GLU A 66 -19.57 -19.75 9.29
N ASP A 67 -20.28 -19.23 10.29
CA ASP A 67 -20.78 -17.85 10.32
C ASP A 67 -19.63 -16.83 10.30
N ALA A 68 -18.58 -17.05 11.10
CA ALA A 68 -17.37 -16.23 11.08
C ALA A 68 -16.68 -16.23 9.71
N LEU A 69 -16.59 -17.39 9.04
CA LEU A 69 -16.07 -17.48 7.67
C LEU A 69 -16.99 -16.78 6.66
N PHE A 70 -18.31 -16.73 6.94
CA PHE A 70 -19.28 -16.03 6.11
C PHE A 70 -19.09 -14.51 6.08
N HIS A 71 -18.64 -13.96 7.19
CA HIS A 71 -18.38 -12.52 7.35
C HIS A 71 -16.92 -12.13 7.09
N ARG A 72 -16.00 -13.09 6.97
CA ARG A 72 -14.59 -12.81 6.67
C ARG A 72 -14.44 -12.34 5.21
N PRO A 73 -13.67 -11.27 4.96
CA PRO A 73 -13.46 -10.76 3.61
C PRO A 73 -12.72 -11.77 2.74
N CYS A 74 -13.08 -11.80 1.45
CA CYS A 74 -12.44 -12.61 0.42
C CYS A 74 -11.94 -11.72 -0.72
N PHE A 75 -10.81 -12.07 -1.30
CA PHE A 75 -10.17 -11.34 -2.39
C PHE A 75 -10.22 -12.16 -3.68
N MET A 76 -10.53 -11.52 -4.82
CA MET A 76 -10.65 -12.17 -6.13
C MET A 76 -9.29 -12.31 -6.81
N TYR A 77 -9.12 -13.44 -7.50
CA TYR A 77 -7.98 -13.81 -8.31
C TYR A 77 -8.51 -14.35 -9.65
N ARG A 78 -7.71 -14.22 -10.70
CA ARG A 78 -7.98 -14.80 -12.01
C ARG A 78 -6.79 -15.67 -12.40
N ASP A 79 -7.04 -16.91 -12.79
CA ASP A 79 -6.00 -17.79 -13.35
C ASP A 79 -5.72 -17.50 -14.83
N ASP A 80 -4.71 -18.16 -15.39
CA ASP A 80 -4.28 -17.97 -16.78
C ASP A 80 -5.36 -18.40 -17.80
N ASP A 81 -6.28 -19.28 -17.37
CA ASP A 81 -7.43 -19.74 -18.17
C ASP A 81 -8.63 -18.77 -18.07
N GLY A 82 -8.50 -17.68 -17.31
CA GLY A 82 -9.51 -16.63 -17.18
C GLY A 82 -10.61 -16.94 -16.16
N HIS A 83 -10.46 -17.96 -15.32
CA HIS A 83 -11.41 -18.33 -14.28
C HIS A 83 -11.18 -17.52 -13.00
N ASP A 84 -12.27 -16.93 -12.48
CA ASP A 84 -12.28 -16.13 -11.27
C ASP A 84 -12.48 -16.99 -10.01
N TYR A 85 -11.57 -16.88 -9.05
CA TYR A 85 -11.63 -17.56 -7.75
C TYR A 85 -11.32 -16.60 -6.60
N PHE A 86 -11.69 -16.97 -5.38
CA PHE A 86 -11.55 -16.09 -4.20
C PHE A 86 -10.67 -16.73 -3.13
N LEU A 87 -9.89 -15.94 -2.37
CA LEU A 87 -9.10 -16.41 -1.22
C LEU A 87 -9.29 -15.47 -0.02
N PHE A 88 -9.06 -15.97 1.20
CA PHE A 88 -9.14 -15.17 2.44
C PHE A 88 -7.84 -14.44 2.77
N ARG A 89 -6.85 -14.53 1.88
CA ARG A 89 -5.64 -13.71 1.88
C ARG A 89 -5.67 -12.75 0.71
N GLU A 90 -5.03 -11.62 0.90
CA GLU A 90 -4.82 -10.62 -0.13
C GLU A 90 -3.95 -11.17 -1.26
N ASN A 91 -4.21 -10.72 -2.48
CA ASN A 91 -3.38 -11.04 -3.64
C ASN A 91 -2.18 -10.09 -3.68
N PRO A 92 -0.96 -10.55 -3.35
CA PRO A 92 0.21 -9.68 -3.40
C PRO A 92 0.57 -9.24 -4.83
N LEU A 93 0.04 -9.92 -5.87
CA LEU A 93 0.30 -9.64 -7.28
C LEU A 93 -0.81 -8.85 -7.97
N ARG A 94 -2.04 -8.84 -7.42
CA ARG A 94 -3.16 -7.99 -7.89
C ARG A 94 -3.90 -7.44 -6.68
N PRO A 95 -3.43 -6.33 -6.12
CA PRO A 95 -4.04 -5.74 -4.96
C PRO A 95 -5.51 -5.34 -5.21
N VAL A 96 -6.26 -5.08 -4.13
CA VAL A 96 -7.71 -4.73 -4.05
C VAL A 96 -8.22 -3.70 -5.09
N GLY A 97 -7.34 -2.97 -5.79
CA GLY A 97 -7.70 -2.12 -6.93
C GLY A 97 -8.60 -2.81 -7.97
N CYS A 98 -8.46 -4.12 -8.18
CA CYS A 98 -9.31 -4.89 -9.11
C CYS A 98 -10.62 -5.42 -8.51
N LEU A 99 -10.85 -5.26 -7.21
CA LEU A 99 -12.06 -5.67 -6.48
C LEU A 99 -13.05 -4.53 -6.26
N LEU A 100 -12.59 -3.31 -6.47
CA LEU A 100 -13.42 -2.12 -6.41
C LEU A 100 -14.21 -2.02 -7.72
N ARG A 101 -15.43 -1.50 -7.64
CA ARG A 101 -16.34 -1.29 -8.77
C ARG A 101 -15.74 -0.33 -9.81
N GLU A 102 -14.80 -0.80 -10.63
CA GLU A 102 -14.47 -0.20 -11.93
C GLU A 102 -15.45 -0.67 -13.03
N THR A 103 -16.51 -1.38 -12.66
CA THR A 103 -17.65 -1.57 -13.54
C THR A 103 -18.65 -0.45 -13.29
N THR A 104 -18.81 0.45 -14.26
CA THR A 104 -19.90 1.43 -14.43
C THR A 104 -19.80 2.81 -13.77
N GLY A 105 -18.67 3.50 -13.80
CA GLY A 105 -18.64 4.99 -13.67
C GLY A 105 -19.35 5.60 -12.45
N GLN A 106 -19.61 4.81 -11.41
CA GLN A 106 -20.20 5.24 -10.15
C GLN A 106 -19.06 5.55 -9.18
N PRO A 107 -19.15 6.63 -8.39
CA PRO A 107 -18.15 6.94 -7.37
C PRO A 107 -18.12 5.85 -6.30
N PHE A 108 -16.95 5.65 -5.70
CA PHE A 108 -16.77 4.74 -4.56
C PHE A 108 -17.69 5.12 -3.40
N THR A 109 -18.10 4.13 -2.62
CA THR A 109 -18.71 4.38 -1.31
C THR A 109 -17.68 4.97 -0.34
N GLN A 110 -18.14 5.64 0.72
CA GLN A 110 -17.25 6.26 1.71
C GLN A 110 -16.32 5.24 2.38
N ASP A 111 -16.81 4.03 2.64
CA ASP A 111 -16.01 2.95 3.23
C ASP A 111 -14.95 2.42 2.24
N GLU A 112 -15.30 2.28 0.96
CA GLU A 112 -14.35 1.92 -0.10
C GLU A 112 -13.26 2.98 -0.28
N GLN A 113 -13.63 4.27 -0.24
CA GLN A 113 -12.68 5.37 -0.29
C GLN A 113 -11.72 5.34 0.91
N MET A 114 -12.23 5.11 2.11
CA MET A 114 -11.38 5.03 3.32
C MET A 114 -10.40 3.86 3.27
N ILE A 115 -10.80 2.72 2.69
CA ILE A 115 -9.91 1.56 2.50
C ILE A 115 -8.81 1.89 1.49
N LEU A 116 -9.15 2.57 0.40
CA LEU A 116 -8.18 3.06 -0.60
C LEU A 116 -7.18 4.05 0.02
N ASP A 117 -7.68 5.10 0.67
CA ASP A 117 -6.86 6.15 1.28
C ASP A 117 -5.89 5.57 2.31
N ARG A 118 -6.37 4.61 3.13
CA ARG A 118 -5.52 3.90 4.10
C ARG A 118 -4.38 3.14 3.42
N ARG A 119 -4.67 2.48 2.30
CA ARG A 119 -3.67 1.69 1.59
C ARG A 119 -2.64 2.56 0.88
N GLU A 120 -3.07 3.67 0.27
CA GLU A 120 -2.14 4.65 -0.29
C GLU A 120 -1.15 5.17 0.78
N LEU A 121 -1.63 5.43 1.99
CA LEU A 121 -0.77 5.78 3.13
C LEU A 121 0.23 4.66 3.47
N GLU A 122 -0.22 3.40 3.53
CA GLU A 122 0.64 2.25 3.81
C GLU A 122 1.71 2.04 2.72
N GLU A 123 1.36 2.25 1.44
CA GLU A 123 2.29 2.17 0.31
C GLU A 123 3.31 3.30 0.32
N MET A 124 2.88 4.53 0.58
CA MET A 124 3.78 5.68 0.77
C MET A 124 4.79 5.40 1.89
N LEU A 125 4.35 4.83 3.01
CA LEU A 125 5.25 4.46 4.12
C LEU A 125 6.28 3.41 3.70
N ASP A 126 5.91 2.44 2.86
CA ASP A 126 6.88 1.45 2.36
C ASP A 126 7.88 2.07 1.39
N ILE A 127 7.45 2.98 0.50
CA ILE A 127 8.35 3.74 -0.38
C ILE A 127 9.36 4.53 0.45
N LEU A 128 8.90 5.25 1.47
CA LEU A 128 9.78 6.00 2.39
C LEU A 128 10.78 5.07 3.07
N ARG A 129 10.33 3.89 3.53
CA ARG A 129 11.21 2.88 4.13
C ARG A 129 12.27 2.39 3.15
N GLN A 130 11.90 2.12 1.90
CA GLN A 130 12.84 1.65 0.87
C GLN A 130 13.84 2.74 0.46
N ALA A 131 13.41 4.01 0.42
CA ALA A 131 14.29 5.14 0.15
C ALA A 131 15.34 5.35 1.27
N VAL A 132 14.94 5.15 2.53
CA VAL A 132 15.86 5.22 3.68
C VAL A 132 16.75 3.98 3.79
N PHE A 133 16.25 2.80 3.38
CA PHE A 133 16.99 1.52 3.39
C PHE A 133 17.09 0.91 1.98
N PRO A 134 17.92 1.47 1.10
CA PRO A 134 18.12 0.91 -0.22
C PRO A 134 18.68 -0.52 -0.10
N LYS A 135 18.05 -1.48 -0.76
CA LYS A 135 18.43 -2.91 -0.71
C LYS A 135 19.89 -3.15 -1.14
N ASN A 136 20.45 -2.23 -1.93
CA ASN A 136 21.84 -2.28 -2.38
C ASN A 136 22.80 -1.73 -1.30
N ARG A 137 23.11 -2.56 -0.30
CA ARG A 137 23.95 -2.22 0.87
C ARG A 137 25.41 -1.88 0.54
N SER A 138 25.85 -2.01 -0.70
CA SER A 138 27.25 -1.75 -1.09
C SER A 138 27.71 -0.30 -0.87
N ARG A 139 26.76 0.64 -0.73
CA ARG A 139 27.03 2.08 -0.64
C ARG A 139 26.74 2.72 0.74
N TRP A 140 26.13 1.99 1.67
CA TRP A 140 25.63 2.55 2.94
C TRP A 140 26.07 1.72 4.15
N THR A 141 26.73 2.35 5.12
CA THR A 141 27.05 1.71 6.40
C THR A 141 25.83 1.70 7.33
N ALA A 142 25.87 0.87 8.37
CA ALA A 142 24.85 0.89 9.42
C ALA A 142 24.76 2.27 10.12
N TRP A 143 25.87 3.03 10.14
CA TRP A 143 25.90 4.37 10.72
C TRP A 143 25.18 5.39 9.82
N ASP A 144 25.42 5.35 8.51
CA ASP A 144 24.72 6.21 7.53
C ASP A 144 23.20 5.98 7.58
N SER A 145 22.80 4.71 7.74
CA SER A 145 21.39 4.32 7.88
C SER A 145 20.76 4.94 9.13
N ASN A 146 21.45 4.89 10.28
CA ASN A 146 20.97 5.49 11.53
C ASN A 146 20.87 7.02 11.45
N VAL A 147 21.85 7.68 10.80
CA VAL A 147 21.82 9.13 10.62
C VAL A 147 20.65 9.55 9.72
N ALA A 148 20.41 8.83 8.61
CA ALA A 148 19.28 9.07 7.73
C ALA A 148 17.94 8.86 8.46
N MET A 149 17.79 7.79 9.25
CA MET A 149 16.59 7.56 10.07
C MET A 149 16.31 8.71 11.03
N ASN A 150 17.33 9.16 11.77
CA ASN A 150 17.16 10.23 12.75
C ASN A 150 16.73 11.55 12.09
N ARG A 151 17.32 11.88 10.93
CA ARG A 151 16.95 13.06 10.15
C ARG A 151 15.54 12.95 9.59
N MET A 152 15.19 11.78 9.04
CA MET A 152 13.85 11.51 8.53
C MET A 152 12.79 11.63 9.63
N ARG A 153 13.07 11.10 10.82
CA ARG A 153 12.19 11.24 11.99
C ARG A 153 11.96 12.71 12.36
N CYS A 154 12.99 13.56 12.26
CA CYS A 154 12.82 14.99 12.52
C CYS A 154 11.90 15.66 11.47
N ILE A 155 12.05 15.31 10.19
CA ILE A 155 11.22 15.86 9.11
C ILE A 155 9.75 15.45 9.30
N LEU A 156 9.50 14.16 9.49
CA LEU A 156 8.14 13.63 9.71
C LEU A 156 7.52 14.16 11.02
N GLY A 157 8.32 14.33 12.07
CA GLY A 157 7.90 14.96 13.31
C GLY A 157 7.43 16.40 13.09
N GLY A 158 8.23 17.21 12.38
CA GLY A 158 7.85 18.59 12.04
C GLY A 158 6.60 18.69 11.16
N MET A 159 6.41 17.75 10.22
CA MET A 159 5.17 17.66 9.44
C MET A 159 3.97 17.33 10.31
N THR A 160 4.13 16.41 11.27
CA THR A 160 3.07 16.07 12.24
C THR A 160 2.68 17.29 13.07
N ASP A 161 3.67 18.02 13.60
CA ASP A 161 3.45 19.24 14.39
C ASP A 161 2.72 20.31 13.57
N ALA A 162 3.09 20.48 12.30
CA ALA A 162 2.43 21.41 11.38
C ALA A 162 0.96 21.01 11.14
N LEU A 163 0.68 19.74 10.89
CA LEU A 163 -0.68 19.22 10.73
C LEU A 163 -1.54 19.44 11.98
N GLU A 164 -0.98 19.18 13.17
CA GLU A 164 -1.66 19.47 14.44
C GLU A 164 -1.95 20.96 14.61
N ALA A 165 -1.03 21.83 14.22
CA ALA A 165 -1.23 23.27 14.26
C ALA A 165 -2.34 23.72 13.30
N ILE A 166 -2.43 23.13 12.11
CA ILE A 166 -3.52 23.38 11.14
C ILE A 166 -4.87 22.98 11.75
N GLN A 167 -4.94 21.88 12.49
CA GLN A 167 -6.20 21.46 13.10
C GLN A 167 -6.75 22.45 14.12
N LYS A 168 -5.87 23.26 14.73
CA LYS A 168 -6.21 24.33 15.68
C LYS A 168 -6.66 25.63 15.00
N GLN A 169 -6.47 25.78 13.69
CA GLN A 169 -6.88 26.97 12.94
C GLN A 169 -8.41 27.03 12.71
N PRO A 170 -8.99 28.24 12.51
CA PRO A 170 -10.37 28.41 12.08
C PRO A 170 -10.65 27.64 10.78
N LYS A 171 -11.89 27.13 10.63
CA LYS A 171 -12.28 26.27 9.49
C LYS A 171 -12.00 26.92 8.15
N GLU A 172 -12.18 28.23 8.07
CA GLU A 172 -12.03 29.05 6.88
C GLU A 172 -10.58 29.10 6.39
N ARG A 173 -9.61 28.94 7.30
CA ARG A 173 -8.16 29.05 7.00
C ARG A 173 -7.45 27.72 6.85
N LYS A 174 -8.10 26.61 7.21
CA LYS A 174 -7.47 25.28 7.19
C LYS A 174 -6.98 24.92 5.78
N MET A 175 -7.80 25.19 4.77
CA MET A 175 -7.45 24.91 3.37
C MET A 175 -6.23 25.73 2.92
N ASP A 176 -6.18 27.02 3.24
CA ASP A 176 -5.03 27.88 2.94
C ASP A 176 -3.74 27.36 3.57
N CYS A 177 -3.81 26.83 4.80
CA CYS A 177 -2.65 26.24 5.45
C CYS A 177 -2.18 24.93 4.78
N PHE A 178 -3.12 24.10 4.30
CA PHE A 178 -2.78 22.91 3.52
C PHE A 178 -2.12 23.29 2.19
N TYR A 179 -2.66 24.29 1.48
CA TYR A 179 -2.05 24.78 0.25
C TYR A 179 -0.65 25.35 0.50
N LEU A 180 -0.44 26.09 1.59
CA LEU A 180 0.89 26.56 1.96
C LEU A 180 1.88 25.39 2.14
N MET A 181 1.48 24.33 2.85
CA MET A 181 2.31 23.13 3.01
C MET A 181 2.64 22.48 1.66
N MET A 182 1.65 22.32 0.79
CA MET A 182 1.83 21.72 -0.54
C MET A 182 2.77 22.56 -1.42
N GLN A 183 2.67 23.88 -1.39
CA GLN A 183 3.55 24.76 -2.18
C GLN A 183 5.02 24.60 -1.77
N VAL A 184 5.29 24.49 -0.46
CA VAL A 184 6.64 24.25 0.05
C VAL A 184 7.17 22.89 -0.39
N GLU A 185 6.32 21.86 -0.35
CA GLU A 185 6.67 20.51 -0.82
C GLU A 185 7.01 20.51 -2.31
N LEU A 186 6.16 21.09 -3.15
CA LEU A 186 6.36 21.18 -4.60
C LEU A 186 7.62 21.99 -4.95
N ALA A 187 7.86 23.09 -4.24
CA ALA A 187 9.08 23.89 -4.43
C ALA A 187 10.33 23.10 -4.07
N LEU A 188 10.28 22.29 -3.00
CA LEU A 188 11.38 21.42 -2.60
C LEU A 188 11.62 20.31 -3.64
N ALA A 189 10.54 19.68 -4.13
CA ALA A 189 10.63 18.65 -5.16
C ALA A 189 11.23 19.20 -6.45
N LEU A 190 10.81 20.38 -6.88
CA LEU A 190 11.35 21.08 -8.06
C LEU A 190 12.83 21.45 -7.85
N ALA A 191 13.19 22.02 -6.70
CA ALA A 191 14.56 22.41 -6.38
C ALA A 191 15.53 21.22 -6.38
N LEU A 192 15.07 20.05 -5.94
CA LEU A 192 15.87 18.82 -5.86
C LEU A 192 15.80 17.97 -7.14
N GLY A 193 15.06 18.41 -8.17
CA GLY A 193 14.91 17.69 -9.44
C GLY A 193 14.03 16.44 -9.36
N GLY A 194 13.12 16.37 -8.39
CA GLY A 194 12.13 15.30 -8.27
C GLY A 194 10.95 15.46 -9.24
N ILE A 195 10.69 16.68 -9.71
CA ILE A 195 9.65 17.04 -10.69
C ILE A 195 10.18 18.15 -11.62
N GLU A 196 9.54 18.32 -12.78
CA GLU A 196 9.80 19.42 -13.71
C GLU A 196 8.76 20.55 -13.56
N GLU A 197 9.04 21.75 -14.07
CA GLU A 197 8.06 22.87 -14.05
C GLU A 197 6.76 22.52 -14.78
N ALA A 198 6.83 21.65 -15.79
CA ALA A 198 5.67 21.16 -16.53
C ALA A 198 4.74 20.27 -15.68
N ASP A 199 5.26 19.68 -14.59
CA ASP A 199 4.48 18.85 -13.66
C ASP A 199 3.73 19.68 -12.62
N LEU A 200 4.01 20.99 -12.53
CA LEU A 200 3.28 21.88 -11.64
C LEU A 200 1.82 22.01 -12.09
N PRO A 201 0.87 22.06 -11.14
CA PRO A 201 -0.54 22.18 -11.46
C PRO A 201 -0.77 23.47 -12.27
N HIS A 202 -1.13 23.32 -13.55
CA HIS A 202 -1.42 24.45 -14.42
C HIS A 202 -2.64 25.21 -13.88
N GLN A 203 -2.46 26.48 -13.52
CA GLN A 203 -3.57 27.40 -13.28
C GLN A 203 -4.35 27.58 -14.58
N LYS A 204 -5.37 26.77 -14.82
CA LYS A 204 -6.51 27.24 -15.61
C LYS A 204 -7.21 28.28 -14.75
N LEU A 205 -7.66 29.37 -15.36
CA LEU A 205 -8.30 30.52 -14.68
C LEU A 205 -9.46 30.14 -13.71
N ASP A 206 -9.95 28.90 -13.74
CA ASP A 206 -11.06 28.37 -12.93
C ASP A 206 -10.70 27.16 -12.03
N ASP A 207 -9.48 26.61 -12.05
CA ASP A 207 -9.16 25.38 -11.30
C ASP A 207 -8.10 25.60 -10.20
N ALA A 208 -8.51 25.33 -8.95
CA ALA A 208 -7.77 25.35 -7.68
C ALA A 208 -7.32 26.75 -7.15
N PRO A 209 -8.16 27.45 -6.36
CA PRO A 209 -7.87 28.79 -5.85
C PRO A 209 -6.74 28.92 -4.81
N GLY A 210 -5.86 27.91 -4.69
CA GLY A 210 -4.91 27.79 -3.57
C GLY A 210 -3.43 27.66 -3.91
N LEU A 211 -3.07 27.26 -5.14
CA LEU A 211 -1.67 27.00 -5.52
C LEU A 211 -1.17 28.07 -6.49
N ASP A 212 -0.11 28.78 -6.12
CA ASP A 212 0.56 29.80 -6.91
C ASP A 212 1.85 29.24 -7.52
N THR A 213 1.81 28.97 -8.82
CA THR A 213 2.95 28.39 -9.56
C THR A 213 4.16 29.30 -9.60
N ASP A 214 3.95 30.62 -9.68
CA ASP A 214 5.04 31.59 -9.70
C ASP A 214 5.72 31.66 -8.33
N HIS A 215 4.92 31.59 -7.26
CA HIS A 215 5.45 31.49 -5.90
C HIS A 215 6.24 30.20 -5.67
N ILE A 216 5.75 29.06 -6.14
CA ILE A 216 6.44 27.76 -6.06
C ILE A 216 7.80 27.82 -6.78
N ALA A 217 7.83 28.32 -8.01
CA ALA A 217 9.06 28.43 -8.81
C ALA A 217 10.08 29.40 -8.18
N GLY A 218 9.60 30.52 -7.63
CA GLY A 218 10.41 31.47 -6.89
C GLY A 218 11.06 30.83 -5.65
N LEU A 219 10.28 30.11 -4.85
CA LEU A 219 10.77 29.41 -3.66
C LEU A 219 11.76 28.29 -4.02
N ALA A 220 11.52 27.55 -5.10
CA ALA A 220 12.45 26.53 -5.59
C ALA A 220 13.81 27.14 -5.97
N THR A 221 13.79 28.32 -6.62
CA THR A 221 15.00 29.08 -6.96
C THR A 221 15.76 29.52 -5.70
N GLU A 222 15.06 29.96 -4.66
CA GLU A 222 15.68 30.29 -3.37
C GLU A 222 16.37 29.09 -2.74
N PHE A 223 15.73 27.91 -2.75
CA PHE A 223 16.32 26.67 -2.24
C PHE A 223 17.57 26.28 -3.03
N GLN A 224 17.54 26.33 -4.36
CA GLN A 224 18.70 26.04 -5.21
C GLN A 224 19.86 27.00 -4.94
N ASN A 225 19.58 28.31 -4.87
CA ASN A 225 20.59 29.32 -4.54
C ASN A 225 21.24 29.07 -3.18
N TRP A 226 20.45 28.66 -2.17
CA TRP A 226 20.95 28.31 -0.87
C TRP A 226 21.86 27.06 -0.92
N LEU A 227 21.45 26.03 -1.68
CA LEU A 227 22.25 24.81 -1.86
C LEU A 227 23.58 25.09 -2.56
N SER A 228 23.59 25.91 -3.62
CA SER A 228 24.82 26.31 -4.34
C SER A 228 25.79 27.04 -3.41
N LYS A 229 25.33 28.02 -2.64
CA LYS A 229 26.16 28.73 -1.66
C LYS A 229 26.77 27.77 -0.63
N ARG A 230 26.00 26.77 -0.20
CA ARG A 230 26.47 25.79 0.79
C ARG A 230 27.52 24.84 0.21
N ALA A 231 27.39 24.48 -1.06
CA ALA A 231 28.39 23.69 -1.77
C ALA A 231 29.72 24.45 -1.89
N GLU A 232 29.68 25.72 -2.31
CA GLU A 232 30.86 26.60 -2.39
C GLU A 232 31.59 26.73 -1.04
N MET A 233 30.84 26.89 0.06
CA MET A 233 31.41 26.94 1.42
C MET A 233 32.07 25.61 1.84
N SER A 234 31.47 24.48 1.45
CA SER A 234 32.00 23.14 1.74
C SER A 234 33.29 22.91 0.97
N ASP A 235 33.33 23.23 -0.32
CA ASP A 235 34.51 23.03 -1.16
C ASP A 235 35.68 23.90 -0.70
N ALA A 236 35.41 25.14 -0.27
CA ALA A 236 36.41 26.04 0.32
C ALA A 236 37.05 25.49 1.61
N LEU A 237 36.34 24.66 2.38
CA LEU A 237 36.86 24.00 3.58
C LEU A 237 37.74 22.80 3.27
N PHE A 238 37.55 22.13 2.13
CA PHE A 238 38.37 20.97 1.70
C PHE A 238 39.58 21.35 0.84
N THR A 239 39.67 22.60 0.37
CA THR A 239 40.83 23.15 -0.34
C THR A 239 41.88 23.84 0.57
N LYS A 240 41.72 23.81 1.89
CA LYS A 240 42.70 24.30 2.88
C LYS A 240 43.29 23.14 3.66
#